data_AF-A0A364K5J0-F1
#
_entry.id   AF-A0A364K5J0-F1
#
_cell.length_a   1.000
_cell.length_b   1.000
_cell.length_c   1.000
_cell.angle_alpha   90.00
_cell.angle_beta   90.00
_cell.angle_gamma   90.00
#
_symmetry.space_group_name_H-M   'P 1'
#
loop_
_entity.id
_entity.type
_entity.pdbx_description
1 polymer ?
#
loop_
_entity_poly.entity_id
_entity_poly.type
_entity_poly.pdbx_seq_one_letter_code
_entity_poly.pdbx_strand_id
1 'polypeptide(L)'
;MRMIRAFVGGRKLTAQQLMEILSDVPQATLYRHLNKLLNGGLLAIIQQRQVRGAVERVYALAERDLFTPLMDDQELSCEDYMEHFLAFLAILQSDYQRYLQQEKINLKQDGVEYRQFHLNLSDEEYQQFMNKMNEIIQEALDKLPSPKRRSRTLSTLVIPEPL
;
A
#
# COMPACT_ATOMS: atom_id res chain seq x y z
N MET A 1 -0.38 2.48 -6.74
CA MET A 1 -1.12 2.62 -5.46
C MET A 1 -2.65 2.67 -5.54
N ARG A 2 -3.31 3.33 -6.52
CA ARG A 2 -4.80 3.40 -6.54
C ARG A 2 -5.48 2.02 -6.58
N MET A 3 -4.91 1.08 -7.33
CA MET A 3 -5.38 -0.30 -7.40
C MET A 3 -5.24 -1.05 -6.07
N ILE A 4 -4.06 -1.01 -5.44
CA ILE A 4 -3.82 -1.63 -4.11
C ILE A 4 -4.77 -1.04 -3.06
N ARG A 5 -4.96 0.29 -3.05
CA ARG A 5 -5.89 0.97 -2.13
C ARG A 5 -7.33 0.52 -2.26
N ALA A 6 -7.77 0.08 -3.43
CA ALA A 6 -9.13 -0.43 -3.59
C ALA A 6 -9.39 -1.67 -2.72
N PHE A 7 -8.34 -2.45 -2.42
CA PHE A 7 -8.40 -3.67 -1.61
C PHE A 7 -8.15 -3.45 -0.11
N VAL A 8 -7.75 -2.24 0.31
CA VAL A 8 -7.50 -1.92 1.73
C VAL A 8 -8.76 -2.15 2.58
N GLY A 9 -8.56 -2.61 3.82
CA GLY A 9 -9.65 -2.96 4.73
C GLY A 9 -10.25 -4.34 4.46
N GLY A 10 -9.45 -5.28 3.94
CA GLY A 10 -9.86 -6.67 3.69
C GLY A 10 -10.85 -6.84 2.54
N ARG A 11 -10.94 -5.86 1.63
CA ARG A 11 -11.90 -5.90 0.52
C ARG A 11 -11.52 -6.96 -0.49
N LYS A 12 -12.54 -7.71 -0.94
CA LYS A 12 -12.46 -8.78 -1.92
C LYS A 12 -13.19 -8.31 -3.17
N LEU A 13 -12.48 -8.05 -4.25
CA LEU A 13 -13.03 -7.36 -5.42
C LEU A 13 -12.81 -8.15 -6.71
N THR A 14 -13.79 -8.10 -7.62
CA THR A 14 -13.63 -8.59 -9.00
C THR A 14 -13.01 -7.50 -9.89
N ALA A 15 -12.52 -7.89 -11.07
CA ALA A 15 -12.04 -6.92 -12.06
C ALA A 15 -13.14 -5.91 -12.46
N GLN A 16 -14.40 -6.34 -12.49
CA GLN A 16 -15.54 -5.47 -12.79
C GLN A 16 -15.78 -4.43 -11.70
N GLN A 17 -15.80 -4.86 -10.43
CA GLN A 17 -15.92 -3.93 -9.30
C GLN A 17 -14.74 -2.94 -9.24
N LEU A 18 -13.54 -3.37 -9.62
CA LEU A 18 -12.38 -2.47 -9.73
C LEU A 18 -12.55 -1.44 -10.85
N MET A 19 -13.13 -1.81 -12.00
CA MET A 19 -13.44 -0.87 -13.08
C MET A 19 -14.49 0.17 -12.65
N GLU A 20 -15.45 -0.22 -11.81
CA GLU A 20 -16.43 0.72 -11.26
C GLU A 20 -15.78 1.71 -10.27
N ILE A 21 -14.89 1.22 -9.40
CA ILE A 21 -14.16 2.06 -8.42
C ILE A 21 -13.14 2.97 -9.11
N LEU A 22 -12.50 2.49 -10.17
CA LEU A 22 -11.46 3.16 -10.94
C LEU A 22 -11.97 3.51 -12.34
N SER A 23 -13.12 4.18 -12.40
CA SER A 23 -13.86 4.46 -13.65
C SER A 23 -13.10 5.30 -14.68
N ASP A 24 -12.04 5.98 -14.25
CA ASP A 24 -11.15 6.77 -15.09
C ASP A 24 -9.98 5.96 -15.69
N VAL A 25 -9.81 4.69 -15.30
CA VAL A 25 -8.72 3.82 -15.77
C VAL A 25 -9.21 2.94 -16.93
N PRO A 26 -8.57 3.00 -18.12
CA PRO A 26 -8.92 2.13 -19.24
C PRO A 26 -8.81 0.64 -18.88
N GLN A 27 -9.77 -0.17 -19.36
CA GLN A 27 -9.86 -1.60 -19.06
C GLN A 27 -8.53 -2.35 -19.31
N ALA A 28 -7.90 -2.16 -20.47
CA ALA A 28 -6.63 -2.80 -20.80
C ALA A 28 -5.50 -2.45 -19.81
N THR A 29 -5.45 -1.18 -19.37
CA THR A 29 -4.50 -0.71 -18.36
C THR A 29 -4.79 -1.36 -17.01
N LEU A 30 -6.06 -1.45 -16.61
CA LEU A 30 -6.47 -2.12 -15.37
C LEU A 30 -6.00 -3.57 -15.34
N TYR A 31 -6.29 -4.35 -16.38
CA TYR A 31 -5.85 -5.75 -16.47
C TYR A 31 -4.32 -5.89 -16.47
N ARG A 32 -3.59 -5.01 -17.16
CA ARG A 32 -2.12 -5.00 -17.13
C ARG A 32 -1.57 -4.80 -15.71
N HIS A 33 -2.11 -3.84 -14.96
CA HIS A 33 -1.68 -3.61 -13.58
C HIS A 33 -2.09 -4.75 -12.65
N LEU A 34 -3.28 -5.30 -12.84
CA LEU A 34 -3.79 -6.41 -12.03
C LEU A 34 -2.89 -7.64 -12.20
N ASN A 35 -2.49 -7.97 -13.43
CA ASN A 35 -1.54 -9.05 -13.72
C ASN A 35 -0.16 -8.78 -13.10
N LYS A 36 0.37 -7.55 -13.18
CA LYS A 36 1.64 -7.20 -12.52
C LYS A 36 1.59 -7.41 -11.01
N LEU A 37 0.48 -7.04 -10.36
CA LEU A 37 0.32 -7.19 -8.92
C LEU A 37 0.12 -8.65 -8.49
N LEU A 38 -0.54 -9.47 -9.31
CA LEU A 38 -0.62 -10.92 -9.11
C LEU A 38 0.75 -11.58 -9.24
N ASN A 39 1.48 -11.25 -10.31
CA ASN A 39 2.81 -11.83 -10.56
C ASN A 39 3.83 -11.42 -9.49
N GLY A 40 3.70 -10.19 -8.97
CA GLY A 40 4.52 -9.70 -7.86
C GLY A 40 4.03 -10.14 -6.47
N GLY A 41 3.06 -11.05 -6.39
CA GLY A 41 2.58 -11.61 -5.11
C GLY A 41 1.84 -10.64 -4.19
N LEU A 42 1.51 -9.42 -4.65
CA LEU A 42 0.81 -8.40 -3.87
C LEU A 42 -0.71 -8.62 -3.84
N LEU A 43 -1.25 -9.30 -4.84
CA LEU A 43 -2.63 -9.75 -4.88
C LEU A 43 -2.69 -11.27 -4.96
N ALA A 44 -3.73 -11.84 -4.37
CA ALA A 44 -4.07 -13.25 -4.49
C ALA A 44 -5.47 -13.42 -5.10
N ILE A 45 -5.65 -14.50 -5.86
CA ILE A 45 -6.98 -14.94 -6.29
C ILE A 45 -7.54 -15.84 -5.19
N ILE A 46 -8.49 -15.31 -4.43
CA ILE A 46 -9.08 -16.02 -3.28
C ILE A 46 -10.32 -16.82 -3.66
N GLN A 47 -10.90 -16.55 -4.84
CA GLN A 47 -12.06 -17.28 -5.36
C GLN A 47 -12.13 -17.17 -6.88
N GLN A 48 -12.60 -18.23 -7.53
CA GLN A 48 -12.95 -18.25 -8.96
C GLN A 48 -14.37 -18.80 -9.14
N ARG A 49 -15.15 -18.21 -10.04
CA ARG A 49 -16.53 -18.64 -10.36
C ARG A 49 -16.76 -18.58 -11.87
N GLN A 50 -17.59 -19.48 -12.39
CA GLN A 50 -18.06 -19.42 -13.78
C GLN A 50 -19.31 -18.55 -13.85
N VAL A 51 -19.26 -17.48 -14.65
CA VAL A 51 -20.39 -16.57 -14.88
C VAL A 51 -20.56 -16.40 -16.39
N ARG A 52 -21.69 -16.89 -16.92
CA ARG A 52 -22.05 -16.77 -18.35
C ARG A 52 -20.95 -17.23 -19.31
N GLY A 53 -20.25 -18.31 -18.97
CA GLY A 53 -19.18 -18.90 -19.80
C GLY A 53 -17.80 -18.25 -19.65
N ALA A 54 -17.66 -17.21 -18.83
CA ALA A 54 -16.38 -16.60 -18.50
C ALA A 54 -15.98 -16.90 -17.03
N VAL A 55 -14.68 -17.07 -16.80
CA VAL A 55 -14.12 -17.22 -15.44
C VAL A 55 -14.01 -15.85 -14.80
N GLU A 56 -14.83 -15.59 -13.79
CA GLU A 56 -14.70 -14.44 -12.91
C GLU A 56 -13.77 -14.78 -11.75
N ARG A 57 -12.80 -13.90 -11.48
CA ARG A 57 -11.84 -14.03 -10.39
C ARG A 57 -12.11 -12.95 -9.34
N VAL A 58 -12.07 -13.35 -8.08
CA VAL A 58 -12.10 -12.46 -6.92
C VAL A 58 -10.69 -12.31 -6.38
N TYR A 59 -10.24 -11.06 -6.30
CA TYR A 59 -8.91 -10.68 -5.85
C TYR A 59 -8.97 -10.10 -4.43
N ALA A 60 -7.92 -10.33 -3.67
CA ALA A 60 -7.67 -9.67 -2.39
C ALA A 60 -6.18 -9.32 -2.30
N LEU A 61 -5.79 -8.45 -1.35
CA LEU A 61 -4.38 -8.36 -0.96
C LEU A 61 -3.94 -9.75 -0.51
N ALA A 62 -2.77 -10.19 -0.98
CA ALA A 62 -2.20 -11.43 -0.48
C ALA A 62 -1.99 -11.29 1.04
N GLU A 63 -2.15 -12.38 1.79
CA GLU A 63 -1.70 -12.49 3.19
C GLU A 63 -0.16 -12.56 3.25
N ARG A 64 0.51 -11.68 2.50
CA ARG A 64 1.87 -11.28 2.83
C ARG A 64 1.71 -10.24 3.92
N ASP A 65 2.48 -10.37 5.00
CA ASP A 65 2.64 -9.26 5.92
C ASP A 65 2.88 -8.01 5.08
N LEU A 66 2.10 -6.95 5.27
CA LEU A 66 2.40 -5.63 4.67
C LEU A 66 3.80 -5.14 5.09
N PHE A 67 4.41 -5.84 6.05
CA PHE A 67 5.75 -5.73 6.60
C PHE A 67 6.78 -6.69 5.98
N THR A 68 6.43 -7.43 4.92
CA THR A 68 7.40 -8.31 4.26
C THR A 68 8.59 -7.43 3.82
N PRO A 69 9.82 -7.73 4.28
CA PRO A 69 10.99 -6.96 3.89
C PRO A 69 11.12 -6.92 2.36
N LEU A 70 11.86 -5.94 1.85
CA LEU A 70 12.41 -5.94 0.49
C LEU A 70 13.41 -7.10 0.34
N MET A 71 12.97 -8.34 0.53
CA MET A 71 13.78 -9.55 0.51
C MET A 71 12.90 -10.65 -0.07
N ASP A 72 12.79 -10.66 -1.39
CA ASP A 72 12.39 -11.84 -2.16
C ASP A 72 13.41 -11.94 -3.31
N ASP A 73 14.51 -12.64 -3.03
CA ASP A 73 15.34 -13.46 -3.94
C ASP A 73 15.86 -12.87 -5.26
N GLN A 74 16.08 -11.55 -5.35
CA GLN A 74 16.96 -10.96 -6.38
C GLN A 74 17.98 -10.06 -5.71
N GLU A 75 19.27 -10.27 -6.01
CA GLU A 75 20.33 -9.30 -5.69
C GLU A 75 20.08 -8.02 -6.49
N LEU A 76 19.20 -7.15 -5.98
CA LEU A 76 18.97 -5.83 -6.55
C LEU A 76 20.27 -5.04 -6.46
N SER A 77 20.61 -4.34 -7.54
CA SER A 77 21.74 -3.42 -7.55
C SER A 77 21.43 -2.16 -6.73
N CYS A 78 22.46 -1.40 -6.34
CA CYS A 78 22.26 -0.10 -5.70
C CYS A 78 21.40 0.86 -6.56
N GLU A 79 21.52 0.75 -7.90
CA GLU A 79 20.70 1.52 -8.84
C GLU A 79 19.23 1.11 -8.73
N ASP A 80 18.93 -0.18 -8.69
CA ASP A 80 17.55 -0.68 -8.51
C ASP A 80 16.94 -0.20 -7.19
N TYR A 81 17.70 -0.23 -6.09
CA TYR A 81 17.23 0.29 -4.80
C TYR A 81 16.93 1.80 -4.87
N MET A 82 17.78 2.57 -5.55
CA MET A 82 17.55 4.01 -5.74
C MET A 82 16.33 4.28 -6.63
N GLU A 83 16.14 3.52 -7.71
CA GLU A 83 14.95 3.59 -8.56
C GLU A 83 13.67 3.29 -7.77
N HIS A 84 13.68 2.24 -6.94
CA HIS A 84 12.57 1.91 -6.05
C HIS A 84 12.28 3.04 -5.05
N PHE A 85 13.32 3.63 -4.46
CA PHE A 85 13.17 4.76 -3.55
C PHE A 85 12.57 5.99 -4.24
N LEU A 86 13.04 6.35 -5.43
CA LEU A 86 12.49 7.45 -6.22
C LEU A 86 11.03 7.19 -6.62
N ALA A 87 10.68 5.96 -6.99
CA ALA A 87 9.30 5.58 -7.26
C ALA A 87 8.41 5.72 -6.02
N PHE A 88 8.92 5.35 -4.84
CA PHE A 88 8.23 5.56 -3.56
C PHE A 88 8.01 7.05 -3.26
N LEU A 89 9.03 7.90 -3.45
CA LEU A 89 8.89 9.36 -3.28
C LEU A 89 7.85 9.95 -4.25
N ALA A 90 7.83 9.53 -5.51
CA ALA A 90 6.84 9.99 -6.49
C ALA A 90 5.40 9.60 -6.08
N ILE A 91 5.23 8.43 -5.47
CA ILE A 91 3.94 8.00 -4.90
C ILE A 91 3.51 8.92 -3.74
N LEU A 92 4.43 9.22 -2.81
CA LEU A 92 4.15 10.13 -1.69
C LEU A 92 3.75 11.52 -2.18
N GLN A 93 4.50 12.05 -3.16
CA GLN A 93 4.22 13.33 -3.78
C GLN A 93 2.83 13.34 -4.43
N SER A 94 2.49 12.31 -5.21
CA SER A 94 1.18 12.20 -5.88
C SER A 94 0.03 12.16 -4.89
N ASP A 95 0.19 11.45 -3.78
CA ASP A 95 -0.83 11.36 -2.74
C ASP A 95 -1.03 12.67 -2.00
N TYR A 96 0.06 13.39 -1.73
CA TYR A 96 -0.03 14.71 -1.13
C TYR A 96 -0.63 15.74 -2.09
N GLN A 97 -0.21 15.76 -3.36
CA GLN A 97 -0.80 16.64 -4.39
C GLN A 97 -2.31 16.41 -4.51
N ARG A 98 -2.77 15.16 -4.50
CA ARG A 98 -4.20 14.83 -4.54
C ARG A 98 -4.94 15.37 -3.32
N TYR A 99 -4.34 15.30 -2.13
CA TYR A 99 -4.91 15.89 -0.93
C TYR A 99 -5.04 17.42 -1.05
N LEU A 100 -4.02 18.09 -1.61
CA LEU A 100 -4.02 19.54 -1.79
C LEU A 100 -5.02 20.05 -2.85
N GLN A 101 -5.45 19.21 -3.79
CA GLN A 101 -6.41 19.56 -4.85
C GLN A 101 -7.87 19.64 -4.38
N GLN A 102 -8.15 19.46 -3.08
CA GLN A 102 -9.49 19.57 -2.51
C GLN A 102 -9.94 21.03 -2.41
N GLU A 103 -11.23 21.30 -2.59
CA GLU A 103 -11.79 22.66 -2.49
C GLU A 103 -11.55 23.31 -1.11
N LYS A 104 -11.52 22.49 -0.06
CA LYS A 104 -11.25 22.92 1.32
C LYS A 104 -10.24 21.96 1.94
N ILE A 105 -9.14 22.51 2.45
CA ILE A 105 -8.11 21.77 3.17
C ILE A 105 -7.91 22.37 4.56
N ASN A 106 -7.70 21.52 5.56
CA ASN A 106 -7.25 21.93 6.89
C ASN A 106 -6.21 20.92 7.40
N LEU A 107 -4.94 21.16 7.08
CA LEU A 107 -3.82 20.27 7.39
C LEU A 107 -3.82 19.81 8.86
N LYS A 108 -4.09 20.73 9.79
CA LYS A 108 -4.09 20.44 11.24
C LYS A 108 -5.25 19.54 11.64
N GLN A 109 -6.48 19.86 11.23
CA GLN A 109 -7.64 19.01 11.54
C GLN A 109 -7.61 17.67 10.82
N ASP A 110 -7.05 17.66 9.61
CA ASP A 110 -6.88 16.46 8.81
C ASP A 110 -5.75 15.57 9.33
N GLY A 111 -4.90 16.08 10.22
CA GLY A 111 -3.79 15.35 10.83
C GLY A 111 -2.67 15.05 9.84
N VAL A 112 -2.40 15.98 8.92
CA VAL A 112 -1.26 15.90 8.00
C VAL A 112 0.00 16.33 8.75
N GLU A 113 1.01 15.48 8.75
CA GLU A 113 2.27 15.71 9.44
C GLU A 113 3.46 15.09 8.68
N TYR A 114 4.62 15.70 8.86
CA TYR A 114 5.92 15.17 8.44
C TYR A 114 6.82 15.25 9.66
N ARG A 115 7.31 14.09 10.11
CA ARG A 115 8.13 13.99 11.32
C ARG A 115 9.39 13.18 10.99
N GLN A 116 10.50 13.63 11.54
CA GLN A 116 11.76 12.91 11.53
C GLN A 116 12.24 12.80 12.98
N PHE A 117 12.63 11.60 13.38
CA PHE A 117 13.16 11.31 14.70
C PHE A 117 14.57 10.75 14.53
N HIS A 118 15.49 11.20 15.37
CA HIS A 118 16.83 10.61 15.45
C HIS A 118 16.84 9.68 16.66
N LEU A 119 17.02 8.39 16.41
CA LEU A 119 16.98 7.35 17.43
C LEU A 119 18.37 6.69 17.49
N ASN A 120 18.97 6.70 18.68
CA ASN A 120 20.21 5.97 18.95
C ASN A 120 19.82 4.65 19.62
N LEU A 121 19.82 3.56 18.85
CA LEU A 121 19.39 2.24 19.30
C LEU A 121 20.44 1.22 18.89
N SER A 122 20.72 0.26 19.76
CA SER A 122 21.35 -1.01 19.36
C SER A 122 20.46 -1.78 18.38
N ASP A 123 21.03 -2.77 17.68
CA ASP A 123 20.27 -3.63 16.77
C ASP A 123 19.11 -4.34 17.50
N GLU A 124 19.33 -4.79 18.73
CA GLU A 124 18.29 -5.42 19.55
C GLU A 124 17.18 -4.44 19.94
N GLU A 125 17.55 -3.22 20.36
CA GLU A 125 16.58 -2.17 20.70
C GLU A 125 15.79 -1.72 19.47
N TYR A 126 16.43 -1.64 18.31
CA TYR A 126 15.77 -1.33 17.04
C TYR A 126 14.74 -2.39 16.65
N GLN A 127 15.09 -3.69 16.72
CA GLN A 127 14.14 -4.78 16.45
C GLN A 127 12.95 -4.74 17.41
N GLN A 128 13.19 -4.54 18.70
CA GLN A 128 12.12 -4.41 19.69
C GLN A 128 11.22 -3.19 19.43
N PHE A 129 11.81 -2.06 19.04
CA PHE A 129 11.07 -0.86 18.68
C PHE A 129 10.16 -1.11 17.46
N MET A 130 10.71 -1.71 16.40
CA MET A 130 9.96 -2.02 15.18
C MET A 130 8.82 -3.01 15.44
N ASN A 131 9.03 -4.03 16.27
CA ASN A 131 7.97 -4.98 16.64
C ASN A 131 6.79 -4.29 17.33
N LYS A 132 7.06 -3.43 18.33
CA LYS A 132 6.00 -2.66 19.01
C LYS A 132 5.28 -1.70 18.07
N MET A 133 6.00 -1.05 17.16
CA MET A 133 5.39 -0.17 16.17
C MET A 133 4.47 -0.95 15.23
N ASN A 134 4.90 -2.14 14.78
CA ASN A 134 4.11 -3.01 13.91
C ASN A 134 2.83 -3.48 14.62
N GLU A 135 2.88 -3.84 15.90
CA GLU A 135 1.69 -4.21 16.69
C GLU A 135 0.64 -3.07 16.70
N ILE A 136 1.08 -1.83 16.94
CA ILE A 136 0.20 -0.65 16.95
C ILE A 136 -0.42 -0.41 15.57
N ILE A 137 0.39 -0.55 14.50
CA ILE A 137 -0.09 -0.41 13.12
C ILE A 137 -1.10 -1.51 12.79
N GLN A 138 -0.84 -2.74 13.19
CA GLN A 138 -1.71 -3.88 12.92
C GLN A 138 -3.10 -3.70 13.56
N GLU A 139 -3.16 -3.23 14.81
CA GLU A 139 -4.44 -2.93 15.46
C GLU A 139 -5.26 -1.88 14.68
N ALA A 140 -4.59 -0.91 14.06
CA ALA A 140 -5.24 0.11 13.23
C ALA A 140 -5.70 -0.46 11.87
N LEU A 141 -4.94 -1.38 11.27
CA LEU A 141 -5.28 -2.04 10.00
C LEU A 141 -6.56 -2.88 10.09
N ASP A 142 -6.84 -3.47 11.25
CA ASP A 142 -8.03 -4.29 11.48
C ASP A 142 -9.33 -3.45 11.48
N LYS A 143 -9.24 -2.11 11.53
CA LYS A 143 -10.42 -1.23 11.53
C LYS A 143 -11.02 -1.11 10.11
N LEU A 144 -12.17 -1.73 9.90
CA LEU A 144 -12.93 -1.62 8.63
C LEU A 144 -13.39 -0.19 8.32
N PRO A 145 -13.58 0.19 7.04
CA PRO A 145 -14.18 1.46 6.64
C PRO A 145 -15.56 1.70 7.29
N SER A 146 -15.87 2.94 7.66
CA SER A 146 -17.19 3.33 8.18
C SER A 146 -17.45 4.83 7.94
N PRO A 147 -18.69 5.33 8.05
CA PRO A 147 -18.99 6.75 7.90
C PRO A 147 -18.24 7.67 8.87
N LYS A 148 -17.78 7.14 10.02
CA LYS A 148 -16.99 7.88 11.01
C LYS A 148 -15.47 7.78 10.79
N ARG A 149 -15.01 6.94 9.86
CA ARG A 149 -13.58 6.65 9.66
C ARG A 149 -13.14 7.18 8.30
N ARG A 150 -12.15 8.08 8.33
CA ARG A 150 -11.45 8.54 7.13
C ARG A 150 -10.26 7.64 6.87
N SER A 151 -10.11 7.16 5.64
CA SER A 151 -8.92 6.41 5.22
C SER A 151 -7.68 7.30 5.29
N ARG A 152 -6.60 6.78 5.89
CA ARG A 152 -5.32 7.45 6.08
C ARG A 152 -4.22 6.53 5.56
N THR A 153 -3.31 7.08 4.78
CA THR A 153 -2.07 6.38 4.39
C THR A 153 -0.99 6.80 5.38
N LEU A 154 -0.40 5.83 6.08
CA LEU A 154 0.84 6.01 6.83
C LEU A 154 1.98 5.43 5.99
N SER A 155 3.01 6.23 5.75
CA SER A 155 4.21 5.82 5.03
C SER A 155 5.42 6.07 5.91
N THR A 156 6.23 5.04 6.14
CA THR A 156 7.42 5.10 7.00
C THR A 156 8.67 4.82 6.17
N LEU A 157 9.75 5.54 6.49
CA LEU A 157 11.08 5.34 5.92
C LEU A 157 12.06 5.26 7.09
N VAL A 158 12.92 4.24 7.10
CA VAL A 158 13.99 4.09 8.07
C VAL A 158 15.30 3.94 7.29
N ILE A 159 16.27 4.79 7.60
CA ILE A 159 17.61 4.77 7.02
C ILE A 159 18.59 4.84 8.20
N PRO A 160 19.43 3.82 8.42
CA PRO A 160 20.48 3.91 9.43
C PRO A 160 21.59 4.86 8.93
N GLU A 161 22.36 5.42 9.86
CA GLU A 161 23.62 6.06 9.50
C GLU A 161 24.57 5.01 8.89
N PRO A 162 25.39 5.39 7.89
CA PRO A 162 26.42 4.50 7.38
C PRO A 162 27.42 4.16 8.49
N LEU A 163 27.90 2.90 8.51
CA LEU A 163 28.97 2.45 9.40
C LEU A 163 30.32 3.11 9.06
#